data_AF-A0A9W4ZFN9-F1
#
_entry.id   AF-A0A9W4ZFN9-F1
#
_cell.length_a   1.000
_cell.length_b   1.000
_cell.length_c   1.000
_cell.angle_alpha   90.00
_cell.angle_beta   90.00
_cell.angle_gamma   90.00
#
_symmetry.space_group_name_H-M   'P 1'
#
loop_
_entity.id
_entity.type
_entity.pdbx_description
1 polymer ?
#
loop_
_entity_poly.entity_id
_entity_poly.type
_entity_poly.pdbx_seq_one_letter_code
_entity_poly.pdbx_strand_id
1 'polypeptide(L)'
;MEDAEQEDRDSLILPAEEVRAMLIKWELILSKFEKRRLQETVQQWFSRIHKSSDIIPIYEKVIYGKETASSEELQLMRKWIHENVRKSL
;
A
#
# COMPACT_ATOMS: atom_id res chain seq x y z
N MET A 1 -26.04 13.96 26.25
CA MET A 1 -26.78 13.15 25.26
C MET A 1 -25.81 12.99 24.12
N GLU A 2 -24.97 11.98 24.28
CA GLU A 2 -23.74 11.71 23.53
C GLU A 2 -24.09 10.70 22.44
N ASP A 3 -24.82 11.12 21.41
CA ASP A 3 -25.29 10.21 20.37
C ASP A 3 -25.37 10.97 19.04
N ALA A 4 -24.22 11.33 18.44
CA ALA A 4 -24.19 11.85 17.07
C ALA A 4 -22.82 11.86 16.34
N GLU A 5 -21.69 11.58 16.99
CA GLU A 5 -20.37 11.74 16.34
C GLU A 5 -19.67 10.42 15.97
N GLN A 6 -20.40 9.29 15.95
CA GLN A 6 -19.81 7.97 15.70
C GLN A 6 -20.05 7.44 14.26
N GLU A 7 -20.82 8.12 13.42
CA GLU A 7 -21.24 7.59 12.10
C GLU A 7 -20.49 8.16 10.86
N ASP A 8 -19.47 9.00 11.03
CA ASP A 8 -18.67 9.53 9.90
C ASP A 8 -17.22 9.00 9.84
N ARG A 9 -16.91 7.90 10.54
CA ARG A 9 -15.57 7.28 10.50
C ARG A 9 -15.40 6.16 9.47
N ASP A 10 -16.49 5.67 8.88
CA ASP A 10 -16.46 4.58 7.90
C ASP A 10 -16.75 5.03 6.44
N SER A 11 -17.20 6.28 6.24
CA SER A 11 -17.70 6.74 4.93
C SER A 11 -16.69 7.55 4.10
N LEU A 12 -15.47 7.74 4.58
CA LEU A 12 -14.40 8.42 3.85
C LEU A 12 -13.15 7.53 3.83
N ILE A 13 -13.26 6.31 3.30
CA ILE A 13 -12.06 5.57 2.88
C ILE A 13 -11.42 6.41 1.78
N LEU A 14 -10.47 7.25 2.14
CA LEU A 14 -9.77 8.10 1.19
C LEU A 14 -9.03 7.19 0.20
N PRO A 15 -8.82 7.61 -1.06
CA PRO A 15 -8.04 6.83 -2.02
C PRO A 15 -6.67 6.35 -1.47
N ALA A 16 -6.08 7.13 -0.56
CA ALA A 16 -4.86 6.76 0.17
C ALA A 16 -5.06 5.58 1.15
N GLU A 17 -6.20 5.48 1.81
CA GLU A 17 -6.52 4.37 2.72
C GLU A 17 -6.77 3.07 1.95
N GLU A 18 -7.40 3.14 0.76
CA GLU A 18 -7.55 1.97 -0.10
C GLU A 18 -6.18 1.45 -0.54
N VAL A 19 -5.29 2.33 -1.02
CA VAL A 19 -3.92 1.97 -1.39
C VAL A 19 -3.17 1.39 -0.19
N ARG A 20 -3.30 2.00 0.99
CA ARG A 20 -2.67 1.50 2.22
C ARG A 20 -3.18 0.10 2.60
N ALA A 21 -4.50 -0.11 2.56
CA ALA A 21 -5.11 -1.41 2.85
C ALA A 21 -4.66 -2.48 1.84
N MET A 22 -4.55 -2.12 0.56
CA MET A 22 -4.03 -3.00 -0.48
C MET A 22 -2.55 -3.38 -0.24
N LEU A 23 -1.70 -2.41 0.11
CA LEU A 23 -0.29 -2.64 0.45
C LEU A 23 -0.15 -3.53 1.69
N ILE A 24 -0.93 -3.29 2.74
CA ILE A 24 -0.93 -4.13 3.95
C ILE A 24 -1.33 -5.56 3.59
N LYS A 25 -2.40 -5.75 2.81
CA LYS A 25 -2.82 -7.09 2.36
C LYS A 25 -1.74 -7.79 1.54
N TRP A 26 -1.08 -7.05 0.65
CA TRP A 26 0.06 -7.57 -0.10
C TRP A 26 1.23 -7.95 0.82
N GLU A 27 1.60 -7.09 1.78
CA GLU A 27 2.66 -7.40 2.75
C GLU A 27 2.37 -8.63 3.62
N LEU A 28 1.08 -8.87 3.93
CA LEU A 28 0.64 -10.03 4.71
C LEU A 28 0.81 -11.35 3.95
N ILE A 29 0.64 -11.35 2.62
CA ILE A 29 0.83 -12.56 1.80
C ILE A 29 2.31 -12.86 1.50
N LEU A 30 3.21 -11.90 1.73
CA LEU A 30 4.65 -12.11 1.50
C LEU A 30 5.23 -13.15 2.45
N SER A 31 6.12 -13.99 1.92
CA SER A 31 6.88 -14.92 2.74
C SER A 31 7.77 -14.19 3.76
N LYS A 32 8.20 -14.88 4.82
CA LYS A 32 9.07 -14.30 5.86
C LYS A 32 10.33 -13.64 5.28
N PHE A 33 10.86 -14.16 4.18
CA PHE A 33 12.04 -13.62 3.51
C PHE A 33 11.73 -12.39 2.67
N GLU A 34 10.52 -12.27 2.15
CA GLU A 34 10.09 -11.14 1.33
C GLU A 34 9.57 -9.96 2.14
N LYS A 35 9.26 -10.13 3.43
CA LYS A 35 8.83 -9.02 4.29
C LYS A 35 9.93 -7.97 4.45
N ARG A 36 9.52 -6.71 4.64
CA ARG A 36 10.43 -5.58 4.90
C ARG A 36 11.16 -5.78 6.22
N ARG A 37 12.47 -5.59 6.21
CA ARG A 37 13.33 -5.56 7.38
C ARG A 37 13.35 -4.14 7.95
N LEU A 38 13.55 -4.01 9.27
CA LEU A 38 13.58 -2.70 9.94
C LEU A 38 14.70 -1.78 9.45
N GLN A 39 15.81 -2.38 9.01
CA GLN A 39 17.04 -1.68 8.64
C GLN A 39 17.15 -1.33 7.14
N GLU A 40 16.16 -1.69 6.32
CA GLU A 40 16.16 -1.40 4.88
C GLU A 40 15.11 -0.34 4.52
N THR A 41 15.44 0.52 3.55
CA THR A 41 14.47 1.45 2.97
C THR A 41 13.48 0.71 2.07
N VAL A 42 12.36 1.35 1.72
CA VAL A 42 11.38 0.79 0.76
C VAL A 42 12.06 0.47 -0.57
N GLN A 43 12.96 1.33 -1.03
CA GLN A 43 13.74 1.13 -2.26
C GLN A 43 14.66 -0.09 -2.17
N GLN A 44 15.42 -0.21 -1.09
CA GLN A 44 16.31 -1.35 -0.86
C GLN A 44 15.53 -2.66 -0.74
N TRP A 45 14.39 -2.60 -0.04
CA TRP A 45 13.50 -3.74 0.12
C TRP A 45 12.97 -4.22 -1.23
N PHE A 46 12.38 -3.33 -2.03
CA PHE A 46 11.85 -3.66 -3.36
C PHE A 46 12.93 -4.20 -4.29
N SER A 47 14.13 -3.60 -4.25
CA SER A 47 15.29 -4.11 -4.97
C SER A 47 15.67 -5.54 -4.54
N ARG A 48 15.62 -5.83 -3.24
CA ARG A 48 15.97 -7.14 -2.67
C ARG A 48 14.99 -8.24 -3.05
N ILE A 49 13.70 -7.93 -3.12
CA ILE A 49 12.66 -8.89 -3.53
C ILE A 49 12.42 -8.90 -5.05
N HIS A 50 13.28 -8.20 -5.82
CA HIS A 50 13.19 -8.07 -7.28
C HIS A 50 11.79 -7.64 -7.76
N LYS A 51 11.14 -6.74 -7.01
CA LYS A 51 9.83 -6.19 -7.37
C LYS A 51 10.01 -4.83 -8.06
N SER A 52 9.05 -4.48 -8.92
CA SER A 52 9.10 -3.22 -9.66
C SER A 52 9.08 -2.03 -8.70
N SER A 53 10.05 -1.13 -8.87
CA SER A 53 10.20 0.14 -8.16
C SER A 53 9.16 1.18 -8.52
N ASP A 54 8.30 0.91 -9.51
CA ASP A 54 7.40 1.90 -10.11
C ASP A 54 6.34 2.39 -9.12
N ILE A 55 6.03 1.59 -8.09
CA ILE A 55 5.09 1.98 -7.02
C ILE A 55 5.76 2.66 -5.83
N ILE A 56 7.10 2.73 -5.76
CA ILE A 56 7.80 3.33 -4.61
C ILE A 56 7.34 4.78 -4.38
N PRO A 57 7.25 5.65 -5.42
CA PRO A 57 6.79 7.03 -5.21
C PRO A 57 5.37 7.08 -4.62
N ILE A 58 4.48 6.17 -5.03
CA ILE A 58 3.11 6.08 -4.52
C ILE A 58 3.10 5.55 -3.08
N TYR A 59 3.91 4.53 -2.78
CA TYR A 59 4.08 3.98 -1.45
C TYR A 59 4.56 5.05 -0.47
N GLU A 60 5.60 5.78 -0.84
CA GLU A 60 6.16 6.86 -0.03
C GLU A 60 5.15 8.00 0.14
N LYS A 61 4.41 8.37 -0.91
CA LYS A 61 3.36 9.39 -0.86
C LYS A 61 2.22 9.02 0.09
N VAL A 62 1.77 7.76 0.12
CA VAL A 62 0.65 7.32 0.97
C VAL A 62 1.07 7.04 2.43
N ILE A 63 2.33 6.67 2.65
CA ILE A 63 2.88 6.36 3.98
C ILE A 63 3.45 7.61 4.67
N TYR A 64 4.21 8.44 3.94
CA TYR A 64 4.86 9.63 4.47
C TYR A 64 4.14 10.93 4.08
N GLY A 65 3.41 10.95 2.97
CA GLY A 65 2.60 12.09 2.57
C GLY A 65 1.25 12.08 3.27
N LYS A 66 0.78 13.28 3.67
CA LYS A 66 -0.61 13.54 4.04
C LYS A 66 -1.53 13.68 2.81
N GLU A 67 -1.05 13.29 1.64
CA GLU A 67 -1.73 13.51 0.36
C GLU A 67 -2.52 12.28 -0.07
N THR A 68 -3.65 12.54 -0.72
CA THR A 68 -4.49 11.51 -1.31
C THR A 68 -3.81 10.94 -2.57
N ALA A 69 -3.90 9.62 -2.74
CA ALA A 69 -3.53 8.99 -4.01
C ALA A 69 -4.52 9.43 -5.10
N SER A 70 -4.02 9.77 -6.29
CA SER A 70 -4.89 10.03 -7.44
C SER A 70 -5.56 8.74 -7.91
N SER A 71 -6.66 8.85 -8.66
CA SER A 71 -7.32 7.68 -9.24
C SER A 71 -6.39 6.90 -10.19
N GLU A 72 -5.46 7.57 -10.87
CA GLU A 72 -4.44 6.93 -11.72
C GLU A 72 -3.44 6.13 -10.90
N GLU A 73 -2.95 6.70 -9.79
CA GLU A 73 -2.04 6.02 -8.85
C GLU A 73 -2.72 4.77 -8.24
N LEU A 74 -4.01 4.87 -7.95
CA LEU A 74 -4.82 3.76 -7.43
C LEU A 74 -4.98 2.64 -8.46
N GLN A 75 -5.22 2.97 -9.73
CA GLN A 75 -5.27 1.98 -10.81
C GLN A 75 -3.90 1.32 -11.04
N LEU A 76 -2.82 2.10 -11.01
CA LEU A 76 -1.46 1.59 -11.14
C LEU A 76 -1.12 0.63 -10.01
N MET A 77 -1.45 0.99 -8.77
CA MET A 77 -1.26 0.13 -7.59
C MET A 77 -2.07 -1.16 -7.70
N ARG A 78 -3.35 -1.07 -8.11
CA ARG A 78 -4.20 -2.24 -8.30
C ARG A 78 -3.63 -3.21 -9.34
N LYS A 79 -3.13 -2.68 -10.46
CA LYS A 79 -2.47 -3.49 -11.49
C LYS A 79 -1.17 -4.11 -10.97
N TRP A 80 -0.34 -3.33 -10.29
CA TRP A 80 0.93 -3.81 -9.74
C TRP A 80 0.70 -4.93 -8.72
N ILE A 81 -0.24 -4.78 -7.80
CA ILE A 81 -0.56 -5.83 -6.81
C ILE A 81 -1.07 -7.07 -7.53
N HIS A 82 -1.95 -6.94 -8.52
CA HIS A 82 -2.42 -8.08 -9.29
C HIS A 82 -1.27 -8.87 -9.95
N GLU A 83 -0.30 -8.17 -10.54
CA GLU A 83 0.88 -8.78 -11.17
C GLU A 83 1.85 -9.40 -10.15
N ASN A 84 1.98 -8.79 -8.97
CA ASN A 84 2.95 -9.19 -7.95
C ASN A 84 2.42 -10.22 -6.94
N VAL A 85 1.10 -10.39 -6.85
CA VAL A 85 0.42 -11.46 -6.08
C VAL A 85 0.39 -12.77 -6.88
N ARG A 86 0.22 -12.71 -8.22
CA ARG A 86 0.08 -13.92 -9.06
C ARG A 86 1.36 -14.72 -9.30
N LYS A 87 2.54 -14.14 -9.04
CA LYS A 87 3.84 -14.82 -9.26
C LYS A 87 4.30 -15.70 -8.09
N SER A 88 3.45 -16.00 -7.11
CA SER A 88 3.75 -16.94 -6.01
C SER A 88 3.32 -18.39 -6.28
N LEU A 89 3.12 -18.80 -7.55
CA LEU A 89 2.86 -20.18 -7.95
C LEU A 89 3.93 -20.68 -8.92
#